data_AF-A0A7V5G9U7-F1
#
_entry.id   AF-A0A7V5G9U7-F1
#
_cell.length_a   1.000
_cell.length_b   1.000
_cell.length_c   1.000
_cell.angle_alpha   90.00
_cell.angle_beta   90.00
_cell.angle_gamma   90.00
#
_symmetry.space_group_name_H-M   'P 1'
#
loop_
_entity.id
_entity.type
_entity.pdbx_description
1 polymer ?
#
loop_
_entity_poly.entity_id
_entity_poly.type
_entity_poly.pdbx_seq_one_letter_code
_entity_poly.pdbx_strand_id
1 'polypeptide(L)'
;YFGISDSVDLSNATWRNGHYVPSELTKLYLSNTRRVGEIIEACEKYLIDLASVRALCFCVTKEHAKFMYEHFSEAGLKSDYLVSGGSANDRDHIRQKLQSKEINFLFVVDIFNEGVDIPEIDTVLFLRPTESLTVFMQQLGRGLRLSDEKECLTVLDFVGNSRDEYDYEGKFRALIGKTNSSVKAEIENEFPYLPLGCSIVIEKKAKEIILNNIRKATSLNKTQLLNKIRNFKYQTNLPLTLKNFSELYGLSLEAIYKRGSWKRLCQLAGKIEDFDVLNEKEWVRTVSKKWLTSHSLSYFNFIVALAKNQFKIPDKISEVEMLMLVMLHYDFWQDSGGFGSLTESIEAIGINSTLTKEIVEVLEILIDKIDYLEYDIQLDYPQPLKVHSRYTRDQILAAFGENRLERKSSSREGVLNIPDKNTELLFVTLEKTEEKFSPTTMYEDYAISENLFHWQTQNSATPERGRGLSYITHQKDHKTILLFVREKNKDSSGKTMSYVFLGKVFFQSFYGSKPMSITWKLERDIPAFLWKEIAKMAVG
;
A
#
# COMPACT_ATOMS: atom_id res chain seq x y z
N TYR A 1 -0.38 -21.32 20.60
CA TYR A 1 -1.57 -20.59 20.12
C TYR A 1 -1.98 -21.18 18.79
N PHE A 2 -3.24 -21.59 18.66
CA PHE A 2 -3.78 -22.20 17.46
C PHE A 2 -4.88 -21.33 16.88
N GLY A 3 -4.70 -20.81 15.67
CA GLY A 3 -5.73 -20.15 14.89
C GLY A 3 -6.47 -21.18 14.04
N ILE A 4 -7.65 -21.59 14.49
CA ILE A 4 -8.43 -22.70 13.94
C ILE A 4 -9.48 -22.14 12.99
N SER A 5 -9.72 -22.83 11.88
CA SER A 5 -10.70 -22.40 10.89
C SER A 5 -12.11 -22.59 11.42
N ASP A 6 -12.88 -21.52 11.57
CA ASP A 6 -14.31 -21.61 11.91
C ASP A 6 -15.14 -21.65 10.61
N SER A 7 -16.13 -22.54 10.56
CA SER A 7 -17.03 -22.66 9.40
C SER A 7 -18.04 -21.51 9.31
N VAL A 8 -18.18 -20.74 10.39
CA VAL A 8 -19.12 -19.63 10.49
C VAL A 8 -18.66 -18.40 9.69
N ASP A 9 -19.59 -17.85 8.90
CA ASP A 9 -19.44 -16.58 8.22
C ASP A 9 -20.08 -15.43 9.00
N LEU A 10 -19.26 -14.45 9.39
CA LEU A 10 -19.63 -13.27 10.15
C LEU A 10 -19.60 -11.99 9.30
N SER A 11 -19.34 -12.07 7.98
CA SER A 11 -19.23 -10.88 7.13
C SER A 11 -20.55 -10.12 6.99
N ASN A 12 -21.68 -10.82 7.15
CA ASN A 12 -23.02 -10.25 7.03
C ASN A 12 -23.63 -9.83 8.37
N ALA A 13 -22.97 -10.12 9.50
CA ALA A 13 -23.48 -9.72 10.81
C ALA A 13 -23.40 -8.19 10.98
N THR A 14 -24.37 -7.62 11.71
CA THR A 14 -24.45 -6.18 11.91
C THR A 14 -23.30 -5.67 12.78
N TRP A 15 -22.64 -4.61 12.31
CA TRP A 15 -21.55 -3.93 12.99
C TRP A 15 -21.99 -2.52 13.40
N ARG A 16 -21.94 -2.19 14.70
CA ARG A 16 -22.30 -0.87 15.24
C ARG A 16 -21.28 -0.45 16.29
N ASN A 17 -20.88 0.81 16.23
CA ASN A 17 -19.96 1.42 17.20
C ASN A 17 -18.63 0.65 17.40
N GLY A 18 -18.12 -0.01 16.35
CA GLY A 18 -16.85 -0.76 16.43
C GLY A 18 -16.99 -2.20 16.94
N HIS A 19 -18.23 -2.70 17.09
CA HIS A 19 -18.53 -4.01 17.66
C HIS A 19 -19.65 -4.71 16.86
N TYR A 20 -19.65 -6.04 16.83
CA TYR A 20 -20.78 -6.84 16.35
C TYR A 20 -21.94 -6.75 17.34
N VAL A 21 -23.16 -6.82 16.83
CA VAL A 21 -24.36 -6.89 17.67
C VAL A 21 -24.43 -8.28 18.34
N PRO A 22 -24.33 -8.38 19.69
CA PRO A 22 -24.21 -9.69 20.37
C PRO A 22 -25.39 -10.63 20.15
N SER A 23 -26.61 -10.11 20.02
CA SER A 23 -27.83 -10.91 19.78
C SER A 23 -27.82 -11.58 18.41
N GLU A 24 -27.29 -10.93 17.37
CA GLU A 24 -27.18 -11.51 16.03
C GLU A 24 -26.14 -12.62 15.98
N LEU A 25 -24.95 -12.39 16.56
CA LEU A 25 -23.91 -13.41 16.69
C LEU A 25 -24.41 -14.63 17.45
N THR A 26 -25.15 -14.40 18.54
CA THR A 26 -25.76 -15.46 19.36
C THR A 26 -26.70 -16.31 18.51
N LYS A 27 -27.65 -15.69 17.81
CA LYS A 27 -28.58 -16.41 16.93
C LYS A 27 -27.86 -17.26 15.87
N LEU A 28 -26.79 -16.70 15.28
CA LEU A 28 -26.00 -17.38 14.27
C LEU A 28 -25.29 -18.60 14.87
N TYR A 29 -24.65 -18.46 16.03
CA TYR A 29 -23.97 -19.57 16.70
C TYR A 29 -24.91 -20.67 17.20
N LEU A 30 -26.04 -20.32 17.81
CA LEU A 30 -27.04 -21.31 18.26
C LEU A 30 -27.68 -22.08 17.09
N SER A 31 -27.77 -21.49 15.90
CA SER A 31 -28.35 -22.15 14.72
C SER A 31 -27.44 -23.19 14.06
N ASN A 32 -26.20 -23.31 14.52
CA ASN A 32 -25.17 -24.13 13.87
C ASN A 32 -24.60 -25.19 14.84
N THR A 33 -25.37 -26.26 15.09
CA THR A 33 -24.92 -27.39 15.91
C THR A 33 -23.67 -28.06 15.36
N ARG A 34 -23.46 -28.04 14.03
CA ARG A 34 -22.25 -28.57 13.40
C ARG A 34 -20.99 -27.89 13.92
N ARG A 35 -21.03 -26.58 14.19
CA ARG A 35 -19.90 -25.84 14.77
C ARG A 35 -19.46 -26.43 16.12
N VAL A 36 -20.40 -26.91 16.93
CA VAL A 36 -20.06 -27.52 18.24
C VAL A 36 -19.24 -28.80 18.04
N GLY A 37 -19.62 -29.63 17.06
CA GLY A 37 -18.82 -30.80 16.67
C GLY A 37 -17.41 -30.41 16.22
N GLU A 38 -17.29 -29.40 15.35
CA GLU A 38 -15.99 -28.88 14.88
C GLU A 38 -15.13 -28.33 16.03
N ILE A 39 -15.74 -27.72 17.05
CA ILE A 39 -15.04 -27.26 18.27
C ILE A 39 -14.52 -28.45 19.08
N ILE A 40 -15.34 -29.50 19.27
CA ILE A 40 -14.93 -30.71 20.01
C ILE A 40 -13.80 -31.44 19.27
N GLU A 41 -13.93 -31.63 17.95
CA GLU A 41 -12.87 -32.22 17.11
C GLU A 41 -11.56 -31.43 17.19
N ALA A 42 -11.64 -30.10 17.21
CA ALA A 42 -10.47 -29.25 17.42
C ALA A 42 -9.85 -29.45 18.82
N CYS A 43 -10.67 -29.62 19.86
CA CYS A 43 -10.16 -29.92 21.21
C CYS A 43 -9.45 -31.28 21.23
N GLU A 44 -10.03 -32.31 20.63
CA GLU A 44 -9.41 -33.65 20.48
C GLU A 44 -8.09 -33.61 19.70
N LYS A 45 -8.01 -32.76 18.69
CA LYS A 45 -6.83 -32.64 17.82
C LYS A 45 -5.65 -31.93 18.50
N TYR A 46 -5.92 -30.88 19.28
CA TYR A 46 -4.88 -29.98 19.79
C TYR A 46 -4.60 -30.12 21.29
N LEU A 47 -5.52 -30.71 22.06
CA LEU A 47 -5.32 -30.97 23.49
C LEU A 47 -4.84 -32.41 23.70
N ILE A 48 -3.93 -32.60 24.66
CA ILE A 48 -3.36 -33.93 24.94
C ILE A 48 -4.40 -34.85 25.59
N ASP A 49 -5.18 -34.32 26.55
CA ASP A 49 -6.20 -35.08 27.27
C ASP A 49 -7.34 -34.17 27.74
N LEU A 50 -8.51 -34.35 27.16
CA LEU A 50 -9.74 -33.61 27.46
C LEU A 50 -10.22 -33.77 28.92
N ALA A 51 -9.85 -34.86 29.59
CA ALA A 51 -10.29 -35.14 30.95
C ALA A 51 -9.40 -34.50 32.03
N SER A 52 -8.23 -33.96 31.66
CA SER A 52 -7.29 -33.36 32.61
C SER A 52 -7.06 -31.86 32.43
N VAL A 53 -7.57 -31.26 31.36
CA VAL A 53 -7.47 -29.80 31.12
C VAL A 53 -8.30 -28.98 32.09
N ARG A 54 -7.86 -27.73 32.28
CA ARG A 54 -8.60 -26.66 32.94
C ARG A 54 -8.84 -25.55 31.93
N ALA A 55 -9.91 -25.72 31.16
CA ALA A 55 -10.25 -24.88 30.02
C ALA A 55 -11.22 -23.75 30.39
N LEU A 56 -10.90 -22.54 29.93
CA LEU A 56 -11.76 -21.38 30.00
C LEU A 56 -12.24 -20.98 28.60
N CYS A 57 -13.55 -20.98 28.40
CA CYS A 57 -14.18 -20.84 27.08
C CYS A 57 -14.98 -19.54 26.99
N PHE A 58 -14.57 -18.62 26.11
CA PHE A 58 -15.20 -17.30 25.97
C PHE A 58 -16.31 -17.30 24.90
N CYS A 59 -17.55 -17.14 25.34
CA CYS A 59 -18.77 -17.06 24.55
C CYS A 59 -19.27 -15.61 24.37
N VAL A 60 -20.23 -15.43 23.46
CA VAL A 60 -20.80 -14.10 23.11
C VAL A 60 -21.81 -13.60 24.15
N THR A 61 -22.69 -14.49 24.60
CA THR A 61 -23.81 -14.18 25.49
C THR A 61 -24.08 -15.36 26.41
N LYS A 62 -24.92 -15.12 27.42
CA LYS A 62 -25.28 -16.12 28.44
C LYS A 62 -25.97 -17.33 27.79
N GLU A 63 -26.80 -17.06 26.79
CA GLU A 63 -27.48 -18.06 25.98
C GLU A 63 -26.48 -18.93 25.23
N HIS A 64 -25.46 -18.33 24.61
CA HIS A 64 -24.40 -19.08 23.94
C HIS A 64 -23.56 -19.92 24.93
N ALA A 65 -23.24 -19.38 26.12
CA ALA A 65 -22.51 -20.14 27.15
C ALA A 65 -23.29 -21.37 27.62
N LYS A 66 -24.60 -21.20 27.88
CA LYS A 66 -25.49 -22.31 28.27
C LYS A 66 -25.60 -23.36 27.15
N PHE A 67 -25.78 -22.91 25.91
CA PHE A 67 -25.85 -23.78 24.73
C PHE A 67 -24.61 -24.66 24.57
N MET A 68 -23.41 -24.08 24.74
CA MET A 68 -22.16 -24.83 24.66
C MET A 68 -22.01 -25.84 25.80
N TYR A 69 -22.37 -25.45 27.03
CA TYR A 69 -22.38 -26.35 28.19
C TYR A 69 -23.28 -27.57 27.97
N GLU A 70 -24.50 -27.36 27.47
CA GLU A 70 -25.46 -28.45 27.22
C GLU A 70 -24.88 -29.47 26.22
N HIS A 71 -24.33 -29.00 25.10
CA HIS A 71 -23.77 -29.88 24.06
C HIS A 71 -22.46 -30.56 24.47
N PHE A 72 -21.59 -29.89 25.24
CA PHE A 72 -20.38 -30.51 25.78
C PHE A 72 -20.72 -31.60 26.81
N SER A 73 -21.74 -31.35 27.64
CA SER A 73 -22.23 -32.34 28.61
C SER A 73 -22.85 -33.55 27.91
N GLU A 74 -23.62 -33.35 26.85
CA GLU A 74 -24.16 -34.43 26.01
C GLU A 74 -23.07 -35.27 25.33
N ALA A 75 -21.95 -34.64 24.97
CA ALA A 75 -20.76 -35.33 24.45
C ALA A 75 -19.92 -36.03 25.54
N GLY A 76 -20.35 -36.00 26.80
CA GLY A 76 -19.66 -36.64 27.93
C GLY A 76 -18.46 -35.85 28.48
N LEU A 77 -18.29 -34.58 28.08
CA LEU A 77 -17.24 -33.71 28.59
C LEU A 77 -17.72 -33.00 29.86
N LYS A 78 -16.90 -33.07 30.93
CA LYS A 78 -17.20 -32.41 32.20
C LYS A 78 -17.14 -30.90 32.01
N SER A 79 -18.29 -30.25 31.98
CA SER A 79 -18.37 -28.82 31.72
C SER A 79 -19.36 -28.12 32.64
N ASP A 80 -19.21 -26.80 32.75
CA ASP A 80 -20.14 -25.91 33.44
C ASP A 80 -20.14 -24.53 32.77
N TYR A 81 -21.07 -23.65 33.13
CA TYR A 81 -21.15 -22.29 32.60
C TYR A 81 -21.39 -21.25 33.68
N LEU A 82 -20.74 -20.09 33.55
CA LEU A 82 -20.87 -18.98 34.49
C LEU A 82 -21.56 -17.78 33.85
N VAL A 83 -22.63 -17.33 34.50
CA VAL A 83 -23.48 -16.23 34.05
C VAL A 83 -23.39 -15.05 34.99
N SER A 84 -23.33 -13.83 34.45
CA SER A 84 -23.30 -12.62 35.27
C SER A 84 -24.58 -12.46 36.11
N GLY A 85 -24.47 -12.47 37.44
CA GLY A 85 -25.59 -12.33 38.38
C GLY A 85 -25.71 -13.45 39.43
N GLY A 86 -24.87 -14.48 39.40
CA GLY A 86 -24.78 -15.49 40.45
C GLY A 86 -24.22 -14.95 41.78
N SER A 87 -24.57 -15.61 42.89
CA SER A 87 -24.07 -15.26 44.22
C SER A 87 -22.55 -15.44 44.30
N ALA A 88 -21.89 -14.84 45.29
CA ALA A 88 -20.43 -15.01 45.47
C ALA A 88 -20.07 -16.49 45.73
N ASN A 89 -20.90 -17.19 46.52
CA ASN A 89 -20.72 -18.62 46.81
C ASN A 89 -20.77 -19.51 45.56
N ASP A 90 -21.64 -19.21 44.59
CA ASP A 90 -21.74 -20.03 43.37
C ASP A 90 -20.44 -19.93 42.53
N ARG A 91 -19.79 -18.76 42.54
CA ARG A 91 -18.54 -18.54 41.80
C ARG A 91 -17.37 -19.28 42.44
N ASP A 92 -17.26 -19.22 43.77
CA ASP A 92 -16.22 -19.92 44.50
C ASP A 92 -16.38 -21.44 44.37
N HIS A 93 -17.61 -21.93 44.37
CA HIS A 93 -17.92 -23.34 44.14
C HIS A 93 -17.48 -23.81 42.75
N ILE A 94 -17.90 -23.13 41.68
CA ILE A 94 -17.51 -23.46 40.30
C ILE A 94 -16.00 -23.37 40.11
N ARG A 95 -15.36 -22.39 40.75
CA ARG A 95 -13.89 -22.26 40.76
C ARG A 95 -13.23 -23.49 41.38
N GLN A 96 -13.70 -23.93 42.55
CA GLN A 96 -13.16 -25.13 43.21
C GLN A 96 -13.34 -26.37 42.34
N LYS A 97 -14.49 -26.52 41.67
CA LYS A 97 -14.73 -27.61 40.72
C LYS A 97 -13.73 -27.64 39.57
N LEU A 98 -13.39 -26.47 39.02
CA LEU A 98 -12.40 -26.37 37.94
C LEU A 98 -10.98 -26.66 38.45
N GLN A 99 -10.63 -26.17 39.64
CA GLN A 99 -9.32 -26.43 40.26
C GLN A 99 -9.12 -27.93 40.57
N SER A 100 -10.16 -28.58 41.11
CA SER A 100 -10.17 -30.01 41.43
C SER A 100 -10.36 -30.94 40.23
N LYS A 101 -10.58 -30.39 39.02
CA LYS A 101 -10.90 -31.14 37.79
C LYS A 101 -12.20 -31.97 37.89
N GLU A 102 -13.12 -31.56 38.75
CA GLU A 102 -14.52 -32.05 38.71
C GLU A 102 -15.20 -31.58 37.42
N ILE A 103 -14.83 -30.40 36.94
CA ILE A 103 -15.14 -29.91 35.59
C ILE A 103 -13.85 -29.58 34.85
N ASN A 104 -13.84 -29.76 33.54
CA ASN A 104 -12.71 -29.47 32.67
C ASN A 104 -12.94 -28.22 31.81
N PHE A 105 -14.18 -27.92 31.43
CA PHE A 105 -14.51 -26.79 30.56
C PHE A 105 -15.48 -25.83 31.24
N LEU A 106 -15.08 -24.56 31.37
CA LEU A 106 -15.92 -23.50 31.94
C LEU A 106 -16.28 -22.45 30.89
N PHE A 107 -17.55 -22.39 30.51
CA PHE A 107 -18.07 -21.41 29.53
C PHE A 107 -18.45 -20.08 30.20
N VAL A 108 -17.91 -18.97 29.70
CA VAL A 108 -18.07 -17.63 30.26
C VAL A 108 -18.32 -16.60 29.17
N VAL A 109 -19.04 -15.52 29.47
CA VAL A 109 -19.29 -14.42 28.51
C VAL A 109 -18.29 -13.30 28.73
N ASP A 110 -18.30 -12.77 29.94
CA ASP A 110 -17.34 -11.81 30.46
C ASP A 110 -17.12 -12.18 31.93
N ILE A 111 -15.89 -12.47 32.30
CA ILE A 111 -15.54 -12.61 33.71
C ILE A 111 -15.51 -11.18 34.25
N PHE A 112 -16.45 -10.86 35.13
CA PHE A 112 -16.45 -9.59 35.87
C PHE A 112 -15.03 -9.22 36.30
N ASN A 113 -14.72 -7.93 36.19
CA ASN A 113 -13.39 -7.35 36.39
C ASN A 113 -12.72 -7.65 37.75
N GLU A 114 -13.37 -8.32 38.69
CA GLU A 114 -12.87 -8.57 40.04
C GLU A 114 -13.31 -9.96 40.52
N GLY A 115 -12.37 -10.89 40.73
CA GLY A 115 -12.59 -12.03 41.66
C GLY A 115 -12.20 -13.44 41.22
N VAL A 116 -12.18 -13.79 39.92
CA VAL A 116 -11.82 -15.15 39.48
C VAL A 116 -10.35 -15.19 39.04
N ASP A 117 -9.47 -15.49 40.00
CA ASP A 117 -8.04 -15.72 39.79
C ASP A 117 -7.75 -17.23 39.83
N ILE A 118 -7.56 -17.87 38.68
CA ILE A 118 -7.25 -19.32 38.62
C ILE A 118 -5.94 -19.47 37.85
N PRO A 119 -4.78 -19.45 38.53
CA PRO A 119 -3.47 -19.61 37.89
C PRO A 119 -3.30 -20.94 37.16
N GLU A 120 -4.05 -21.97 37.59
CA GLU A 120 -3.99 -23.34 37.06
C GLU A 120 -4.63 -23.51 35.68
N ILE A 121 -5.24 -22.46 35.11
CA ILE A 121 -5.81 -22.52 33.74
C ILE A 121 -4.71 -22.81 32.73
N ASP A 122 -4.81 -23.96 32.08
CA ASP A 122 -3.87 -24.43 31.05
C ASP A 122 -4.42 -24.27 29.61
N THR A 123 -5.73 -24.01 29.48
CA THR A 123 -6.41 -24.00 28.18
C THR A 123 -7.37 -22.81 28.06
N VAL A 124 -7.33 -22.10 26.94
CA VAL A 124 -8.26 -20.99 26.64
C VAL A 124 -8.88 -21.17 25.26
N LEU A 125 -10.21 -21.14 25.17
CA LEU A 125 -10.96 -21.20 23.92
C LEU A 125 -11.62 -19.84 23.64
N PHE A 126 -11.29 -19.24 22.50
CA PHE A 126 -12.00 -18.06 21.98
C PHE A 126 -13.07 -18.52 21.00
N LEU A 127 -14.33 -18.57 21.45
CA LEU A 127 -15.48 -19.01 20.66
C LEU A 127 -16.27 -17.83 20.05
N ARG A 128 -15.73 -16.62 20.16
CA ARG A 128 -16.28 -15.38 19.62
C ARG A 128 -15.18 -14.51 19.02
N PRO A 129 -15.51 -13.64 18.05
CA PRO A 129 -14.62 -12.56 17.67
C PRO A 129 -14.44 -11.60 18.85
N THR A 130 -13.28 -11.63 19.51
CA THR A 130 -12.96 -10.61 20.52
C THR A 130 -12.53 -9.34 19.80
N GLU A 131 -13.40 -8.34 19.79
CA GLU A 131 -13.24 -7.10 19.00
C GLU A 131 -12.31 -6.09 19.66
N SER A 132 -12.33 -6.03 21.00
CA SER A 132 -11.44 -5.16 21.75
C SER A 132 -10.13 -5.89 22.02
N LEU A 133 -9.03 -5.32 21.51
CA LEU A 133 -7.68 -5.83 21.79
C LEU A 133 -7.40 -5.89 23.30
N THR A 134 -7.86 -4.88 24.05
CA THR A 134 -7.73 -4.83 25.50
C THR A 134 -8.43 -6.03 26.16
N VAL A 135 -9.66 -6.34 25.72
CA VAL A 135 -10.41 -7.50 26.23
C VAL A 135 -9.71 -8.81 25.87
N PHE A 136 -9.21 -8.94 24.63
CA PHE A 136 -8.46 -10.10 24.20
C PHE A 136 -7.22 -10.35 25.06
N MET A 137 -6.41 -9.30 25.31
CA MET A 137 -5.22 -9.40 26.14
C MET A 137 -5.56 -9.70 27.61
N GLN A 138 -6.63 -9.13 28.15
CA GLN A 138 -7.09 -9.43 29.51
C GLN A 138 -7.54 -10.90 29.63
N GLN A 139 -8.28 -11.40 28.65
CA GLN A 139 -8.76 -12.79 28.60
C GLN A 139 -7.59 -13.76 28.48
N LEU A 140 -6.66 -13.51 27.56
CA LEU A 140 -5.44 -14.29 27.39
C LEU A 140 -4.56 -14.26 28.65
N GLY A 141 -4.42 -13.09 29.28
CA GLY A 141 -3.63 -12.88 30.48
C GLY A 141 -4.05 -13.75 31.67
N ARG A 142 -5.31 -14.18 31.74
CA ARG A 142 -5.79 -15.13 32.77
C ARG A 142 -5.13 -16.48 32.64
N GLY A 143 -4.97 -16.95 31.40
CA GLY A 143 -4.25 -18.17 31.09
C GLY A 143 -2.72 -18.00 31.07
N LEU A 144 -2.15 -16.81 31.23
CA LEU A 144 -0.68 -16.63 31.21
C LEU A 144 -0.04 -16.67 32.61
N ARG A 145 -0.84 -16.83 33.67
CA ARG A 145 -0.33 -16.98 35.04
C ARG A 145 0.42 -18.30 35.20
N LEU A 146 1.52 -18.26 35.95
CA LEU A 146 2.34 -19.43 36.24
C LEU A 146 1.69 -20.28 37.33
N SER A 147 1.81 -21.61 37.20
CA SER A 147 1.37 -22.60 38.18
C SER A 147 2.24 -23.85 38.04
N ASP A 148 2.52 -24.54 39.14
CA ASP A 148 3.41 -25.71 39.16
C ASP A 148 2.85 -26.89 38.34
N GLU A 149 1.53 -27.00 38.22
CA GLU A 149 0.87 -28.06 37.45
C GLU A 149 0.70 -27.74 35.96
N LYS A 150 1.34 -26.67 35.48
CA LYS A 150 1.12 -26.11 34.15
C LYS A 150 2.41 -25.88 33.40
N GLU A 151 2.65 -26.72 32.39
CA GLU A 151 3.81 -26.61 31.51
C GLU A 151 3.68 -25.47 30.50
N CYS A 152 2.51 -25.34 29.87
CA CYS A 152 2.23 -24.27 28.92
C CYS A 152 0.74 -23.89 28.90
N LEU A 153 0.43 -22.77 28.24
CA LEU A 153 -0.94 -22.38 27.92
C LEU A 153 -1.27 -22.77 26.48
N THR A 154 -2.27 -23.62 26.30
CA THR A 154 -2.85 -23.90 24.99
C THR A 154 -4.00 -22.94 24.71
N VAL A 155 -3.95 -22.24 23.57
CA VAL A 155 -4.98 -21.29 23.16
C VAL A 155 -5.57 -21.75 21.85
N LEU A 156 -6.88 -21.94 21.79
CA LEU A 156 -7.63 -22.29 20.59
C LEU A 156 -8.50 -21.09 20.20
N ASP A 157 -8.15 -20.41 19.12
CA ASP A 157 -8.87 -19.26 18.59
C ASP A 157 -9.62 -19.64 17.31
N PHE A 158 -10.95 -19.65 17.37
CA PHE A 158 -11.79 -20.01 16.23
C PHE A 158 -12.00 -18.80 15.33
N VAL A 159 -11.32 -18.81 14.18
CA VAL A 159 -11.24 -17.72 13.22
C VAL A 159 -12.21 -17.97 12.07
N GLY A 160 -13.36 -17.30 12.11
CA GLY A 160 -14.35 -17.28 11.01
C GLY A 160 -14.16 -16.11 10.05
N ASN A 161 -14.92 -16.13 8.95
CA ASN A 161 -14.91 -15.04 7.98
C ASN A 161 -15.49 -13.76 8.61
N SER A 162 -14.63 -12.85 9.01
CA SER A 162 -15.03 -11.62 9.71
C SER A 162 -15.19 -10.45 8.76
N ARG A 163 -15.87 -9.40 9.21
CA ARG A 163 -16.00 -8.16 8.46
C ARG A 163 -14.65 -7.46 8.28
N ASP A 164 -14.55 -6.65 7.23
CA ASP A 164 -13.34 -5.88 6.91
C ASP A 164 -12.94 -4.92 8.05
N GLU A 165 -13.88 -4.52 8.91
CA GLU A 165 -13.63 -3.67 10.07
C GLU A 165 -12.93 -4.37 11.26
N TYR A 166 -12.86 -5.70 11.31
CA TYR A 166 -12.25 -6.45 12.42
C TYR A 166 -10.70 -6.39 12.38
N ASP A 167 -10.06 -5.98 13.49
CA ASP A 167 -8.62 -5.70 13.55
C ASP A 167 -7.76 -6.95 13.85
N TYR A 168 -7.65 -7.86 12.87
CA TYR A 168 -6.71 -9.00 13.00
C TYR A 168 -5.25 -8.54 13.15
N GLU A 169 -4.88 -7.46 12.47
CA GLU A 169 -3.52 -6.95 12.49
C GLU A 169 -3.10 -6.53 13.92
N GLY A 170 -3.94 -5.75 14.59
CA GLY A 170 -3.75 -5.37 15.99
C GLY A 170 -3.71 -6.56 16.94
N LYS A 171 -4.62 -7.55 16.74
CA LYS A 171 -4.67 -8.79 17.53
C LYS A 171 -3.35 -9.57 17.48
N PHE A 172 -2.88 -9.90 16.27
CA PHE A 172 -1.63 -10.66 16.12
C PHE A 172 -0.41 -9.84 16.52
N ARG A 173 -0.42 -8.52 16.28
CA ARG A 173 0.66 -7.63 16.75
C ARG A 173 0.84 -7.70 18.27
N ALA A 174 -0.24 -7.81 19.02
CA ALA A 174 -0.15 -7.93 20.48
C ALA A 174 0.39 -9.29 20.94
N LEU A 175 0.19 -10.36 20.17
CA LEU A 175 0.71 -11.70 20.46
C LEU A 175 2.22 -11.80 20.18
N ILE A 176 2.65 -11.31 19.02
CA ILE A 176 4.06 -11.37 18.59
C ILE A 176 4.92 -10.32 19.29
N GLY A 177 4.30 -9.25 19.80
CA GLY A 177 4.98 -8.11 20.37
C GLY A 177 5.59 -7.17 19.31
N LYS A 178 6.63 -6.44 19.73
CA LYS A 178 7.30 -5.48 18.84
C LYS A 178 8.25 -6.20 17.90
N THR A 179 8.00 -6.12 16.60
CA THR A 179 8.92 -6.64 15.57
C THR A 179 9.13 -5.60 14.47
N ASN A 180 10.17 -5.78 13.66
CA ASN A 180 10.43 -4.91 12.50
C ASN A 180 9.68 -5.39 11.25
N SER A 181 9.15 -6.61 11.28
CA SER A 181 8.35 -7.23 10.22
C SER A 181 6.87 -6.84 10.34
N SER A 182 6.19 -6.73 9.20
CA SER A 182 4.74 -6.57 9.17
C SER A 182 4.05 -7.81 9.73
N VAL A 183 2.86 -7.66 10.34
CA VAL A 183 2.07 -8.81 10.83
C VAL A 183 1.76 -9.78 9.69
N LYS A 184 1.52 -9.24 8.50
CA LYS A 184 1.35 -10.03 7.27
C LYS A 184 2.56 -10.92 7.00
N ALA A 185 3.77 -10.35 7.02
CA ALA A 185 5.00 -11.09 6.78
C ALA A 185 5.26 -12.14 7.87
N GLU A 186 4.94 -11.83 9.12
CA GLU A 186 5.02 -12.79 10.24
C GLU A 186 4.09 -13.98 10.01
N ILE A 187 2.84 -13.74 9.63
CA ILE A 187 1.87 -14.80 9.32
C ILE A 187 2.31 -15.63 8.11
N GLU A 188 2.78 -14.96 7.04
CA GLU A 188 3.23 -15.63 5.81
C GLU A 188 4.43 -16.55 6.08
N ASN A 189 5.38 -16.11 6.91
CA ASN A 189 6.59 -16.85 7.29
C ASN A 189 6.49 -17.66 8.59
N GLU A 190 5.29 -17.91 9.10
CA GLU A 190 5.05 -18.77 10.28
C GLU A 190 5.76 -18.29 11.58
N PHE A 191 5.77 -16.98 11.79
CA PHE A 191 6.22 -16.32 13.03
C PHE A 191 7.66 -16.70 13.47
N PRO A 192 8.68 -16.42 12.64
CA PRO A 192 10.04 -16.90 12.87
C PRO A 192 10.73 -16.28 14.10
N TYR A 193 10.21 -15.17 14.63
CA TYR A 193 10.85 -14.39 15.71
C TYR A 193 10.11 -14.49 17.06
N LEU A 194 9.31 -15.52 17.27
CA LEU A 194 8.63 -15.72 18.55
C LEU A 194 9.64 -15.99 19.69
N PRO A 195 9.31 -15.57 20.93
CA PRO A 195 10.09 -15.95 22.10
C PRO A 195 10.23 -17.47 22.25
N LEU A 196 11.34 -17.91 22.84
CA LEU A 196 11.58 -19.32 23.15
C LEU A 196 10.42 -19.90 23.98
N GLY A 197 9.93 -21.09 23.59
CA GLY A 197 8.80 -21.75 24.24
C GLY A 197 7.42 -21.27 23.79
N CYS A 198 7.34 -20.27 22.90
CA CYS A 198 6.08 -19.83 22.29
C CYS A 198 5.94 -20.37 20.86
N SER A 199 4.72 -20.76 20.49
CA SER A 199 4.39 -21.18 19.13
C SER A 199 3.01 -20.63 18.73
N ILE A 200 2.92 -20.13 17.50
CA ILE A 200 1.66 -19.73 16.87
C ILE A 200 1.50 -20.54 15.59
N VAL A 201 0.45 -21.36 15.54
CA VAL A 201 0.11 -22.19 14.37
C VAL A 201 -1.26 -21.75 13.89
N ILE A 202 -1.41 -21.49 12.59
CA ILE A 202 -2.67 -21.06 11.99
C ILE A 202 -3.02 -22.02 10.86
N GLU A 203 -4.23 -22.57 10.90
CA GLU A 203 -4.72 -23.44 9.84
C GLU A 203 -4.83 -22.69 8.51
N LYS A 204 -4.67 -23.42 7.39
CA LYS A 204 -4.60 -22.82 6.04
C LYS A 204 -5.76 -21.88 5.73
N LYS A 205 -7.00 -22.30 6.00
CA LYS A 205 -8.20 -21.50 5.69
C LYS A 205 -8.31 -20.27 6.60
N ALA A 206 -8.01 -20.42 7.90
CA ALA A 206 -7.90 -19.28 8.82
C ALA A 206 -6.83 -18.28 8.36
N LYS A 207 -5.64 -18.75 7.95
CA LYS A 207 -4.54 -17.93 7.42
C LYS A 207 -4.99 -17.12 6.20
N GLU A 208 -5.71 -17.73 5.26
CA GLU A 208 -6.26 -17.05 4.09
C GLU A 208 -7.27 -15.96 4.47
N ILE A 209 -8.20 -16.24 5.39
CA ILE A 209 -9.20 -15.26 5.89
C ILE A 209 -8.49 -14.06 6.52
N ILE A 210 -7.53 -14.30 7.42
CA ILE A 210 -6.79 -13.25 8.12
C ILE A 210 -6.02 -12.38 7.12
N LEU A 211 -5.27 -12.99 6.20
CA LEU A 211 -4.47 -12.26 5.22
C LEU A 211 -5.35 -11.44 4.27
N ASN A 212 -6.51 -11.96 3.86
CA ASN A 212 -7.45 -11.22 3.03
C ASN A 212 -8.04 -10.02 3.77
N ASN A 213 -8.39 -10.17 5.05
CA ASN A 213 -8.87 -9.06 5.87
C ASN A 213 -7.80 -7.97 6.03
N ILE A 214 -6.56 -8.34 6.38
CA ILE A 214 -5.43 -7.39 6.49
C ILE A 214 -5.21 -6.63 5.16
N ARG A 215 -5.30 -7.33 4.02
CA ARG A 215 -5.18 -6.71 2.69
C ARG A 215 -6.34 -5.75 2.39
N LYS A 216 -7.58 -6.09 2.73
CA LYS A 216 -8.74 -5.22 2.51
C LYS A 216 -8.72 -3.99 3.43
N ALA A 217 -8.29 -4.15 4.68
CA ALA A 217 -8.08 -3.06 5.63
C ALA A 217 -7.02 -2.03 5.17
N THR A 218 -6.27 -2.32 4.10
CA THR A 218 -5.30 -1.41 3.48
C THR A 218 -5.97 -0.23 2.77
N SER A 219 -7.30 -0.24 2.54
CA SER A 219 -8.05 0.94 2.10
C SER A 219 -8.28 1.94 3.24
N LEU A 220 -7.20 2.52 3.76
CA LEU A 220 -7.23 3.32 4.99
C LEU A 220 -8.10 4.58 4.83
N ASN A 221 -9.04 4.75 5.75
CA ASN A 221 -9.59 6.07 6.03
C ASN A 221 -8.57 6.89 6.86
N LYS A 222 -8.73 8.22 6.88
CA LYS A 222 -7.78 9.11 7.58
C LYS A 222 -7.65 8.77 9.07
N THR A 223 -8.75 8.40 9.72
CA THR A 223 -8.79 8.05 11.15
C THR A 223 -7.94 6.81 11.47
N GLN A 224 -8.06 5.75 10.67
CA GLN A 224 -7.25 4.53 10.82
C GLN A 224 -5.76 4.83 10.63
N LEU A 225 -5.41 5.65 9.63
CA LEU A 225 -4.03 6.06 9.39
C LEU A 225 -3.44 6.81 10.60
N LEU A 226 -4.20 7.76 11.18
CA LEU A 226 -3.79 8.47 12.39
C LEU A 226 -3.62 7.54 13.59
N ASN A 227 -4.52 6.56 13.76
CA ASN A 227 -4.40 5.58 14.84
C ASN A 227 -3.16 4.69 14.68
N LYS A 228 -2.85 4.24 13.45
CA LYS A 228 -1.60 3.52 13.16
C LYS A 228 -0.37 4.37 13.50
N ILE A 229 -0.36 5.66 13.14
CA ILE A 229 0.74 6.59 13.48
C ILE A 229 0.87 6.76 15.00
N ARG A 230 -0.25 6.93 15.73
CA ARG A 230 -0.26 7.06 17.19
C ARG A 230 0.36 5.84 17.87
N ASN A 231 0.04 4.67 17.36
CA ASN A 231 0.39 3.38 17.95
C ASN A 231 1.70 2.77 17.43
N PHE A 232 2.34 3.36 16.42
CA PHE A 232 3.56 2.83 15.80
C PHE A 232 4.65 2.45 16.80
N LYS A 233 4.92 3.30 17.79
CA LYS A 233 5.93 3.05 18.85
C LYS A 233 5.65 1.82 19.72
N TYR A 234 4.40 1.36 19.75
CA TYR A 234 3.98 0.16 20.48
C TYR A 234 4.10 -1.10 19.63
N GLN A 235 4.23 -0.96 18.31
CA GLN A 235 4.29 -2.09 17.37
C GLN A 235 5.69 -2.44 16.88
N THR A 236 6.62 -1.48 16.91
CA THR A 236 8.00 -1.69 16.48
C THR A 236 8.98 -0.88 17.31
N ASN A 237 10.26 -1.24 17.23
CA ASN A 237 11.37 -0.48 17.81
C ASN A 237 12.00 0.49 16.80
N LEU A 238 11.57 0.46 15.53
CA LEU A 238 12.04 1.40 14.51
C LEU A 238 11.55 2.83 14.80
N PRO A 239 12.33 3.86 14.40
CA PRO A 239 11.88 5.24 14.47
C PRO A 239 10.69 5.48 13.52
N LEU A 240 9.78 6.37 13.90
CA LEU A 240 8.63 6.77 13.08
C LEU A 240 9.08 7.65 11.90
N THR A 241 9.54 7.00 10.84
CA THR A 241 9.84 7.61 9.54
C THR A 241 8.80 7.17 8.51
N LEU A 242 8.67 7.91 7.40
CA LEU A 242 7.75 7.52 6.33
C LEU A 242 8.08 6.13 5.78
N LYS A 243 9.38 5.84 5.60
CA LYS A 243 9.88 4.55 5.10
C LYS A 243 9.46 3.40 6.02
N ASN A 244 9.87 3.46 7.29
CA ASN A 244 9.58 2.41 8.26
C ASN A 244 8.07 2.21 8.46
N PHE A 245 7.30 3.30 8.45
CA PHE A 245 5.84 3.24 8.55
C PHE A 245 5.22 2.55 7.32
N SER A 246 5.63 2.96 6.13
CA SER A 246 5.12 2.40 4.87
C SER A 246 5.45 0.92 4.73
N GLU A 247 6.67 0.51 5.11
CA GLU A 247 7.13 -0.88 5.05
C GLU A 247 6.45 -1.75 6.09
N LEU A 248 6.38 -1.30 7.36
CA LEU A 248 5.77 -2.07 8.45
C LEU A 248 4.29 -2.38 8.19
N TYR A 249 3.57 -1.43 7.60
CA TYR A 249 2.14 -1.57 7.31
C TYR A 249 1.83 -1.99 5.87
N GLY A 250 2.85 -2.16 5.02
CA GLY A 250 2.66 -2.48 3.60
C GLY A 250 1.86 -1.43 2.82
N LEU A 251 1.97 -0.15 3.21
CA LEU A 251 1.22 0.95 2.63
C LEU A 251 1.98 1.61 1.48
N SER A 252 1.31 1.82 0.35
CA SER A 252 1.88 2.64 -0.72
C SER A 252 1.91 4.11 -0.31
N LEU A 253 2.90 4.86 -0.81
CA LEU A 253 2.94 6.31 -0.65
C LEU A 253 1.65 6.95 -1.20
N GLU A 254 1.12 6.44 -2.30
CA GLU A 254 -0.16 6.89 -2.85
C GLU A 254 -1.31 6.82 -1.84
N ALA A 255 -1.43 5.72 -1.10
CA ALA A 255 -2.48 5.55 -0.10
C ALA A 255 -2.34 6.57 1.04
N ILE A 256 -1.10 6.89 1.44
CA ILE A 256 -0.80 7.88 2.48
C ILE A 256 -1.11 9.30 1.97
N TYR A 257 -0.55 9.69 0.82
CA TYR A 257 -0.69 11.05 0.27
C TYR A 257 -2.11 11.39 -0.20
N LYS A 258 -2.97 10.39 -0.45
CA LYS A 258 -4.41 10.59 -0.64
C LYS A 258 -5.11 11.15 0.62
N ARG A 259 -4.44 11.16 1.79
CA ARG A 259 -4.99 11.62 3.08
C ARG A 259 -4.32 12.89 3.63
N GLY A 260 -3.20 13.32 3.03
CA GLY A 260 -2.42 14.50 3.43
C GLY A 260 -0.91 14.22 3.39
N SER A 261 -0.11 15.25 3.66
CA SER A 261 1.35 15.09 3.79
C SER A 261 1.70 14.25 5.02
N TRP A 262 2.84 13.55 4.98
CA TRP A 262 3.26 12.66 6.05
C TRP A 262 3.46 13.39 7.38
N LYS A 263 4.11 14.56 7.37
CA LYS A 263 4.35 15.38 8.56
C LYS A 263 3.05 15.99 9.08
N ARG A 264 2.10 16.37 8.22
CA ARG A 264 0.76 16.79 8.67
C ARG A 264 0.04 15.64 9.38
N LEU A 265 0.09 14.44 8.83
CA LEU A 265 -0.52 13.27 9.47
C LEU A 265 0.14 12.94 10.81
N CYS A 266 1.46 13.10 10.92
CA CYS A 266 2.19 12.98 12.18
C CYS A 266 1.76 14.05 13.20
N GLN A 267 1.56 15.29 12.77
CA GLN A 267 1.08 16.38 13.62
C GLN A 267 -0.36 16.13 14.11
N LEU A 268 -1.27 15.74 13.23
CA LEU A 268 -2.65 15.35 13.59
C LEU A 268 -2.70 14.12 14.52
N ALA A 269 -1.66 13.28 14.49
CA ALA A 269 -1.47 12.16 15.39
C ALA A 269 -0.80 12.54 16.73
N GLY A 270 -0.45 13.82 16.94
CA GLY A 270 0.24 14.31 18.14
C GLY A 270 1.70 13.86 18.25
N LYS A 271 2.37 13.61 17.12
CA LYS A 271 3.81 13.24 17.06
C LYS A 271 4.72 14.40 16.70
N ILE A 272 4.15 15.49 16.20
CA ILE A 272 4.81 16.75 15.88
C ILE A 272 3.92 17.85 16.46
N GLU A 273 4.51 18.78 17.20
CA GLU A 273 3.78 19.86 17.87
C GLU A 273 3.48 21.00 16.88
N ASP A 274 4.54 21.58 16.30
CA ASP A 274 4.42 22.70 15.37
C ASP A 274 4.45 22.23 13.91
N PHE A 275 3.43 22.63 13.15
CA PHE A 275 3.37 22.38 11.71
C PHE A 275 2.91 23.63 10.98
N ASP A 276 3.79 24.17 10.15
CA ASP A 276 3.45 25.21 9.19
C ASP A 276 2.71 24.59 7.99
N VAL A 277 1.55 25.15 7.68
CA VAL A 277 0.70 24.74 6.56
C VAL A 277 1.13 25.34 5.23
N LEU A 278 2.07 26.30 5.25
CA LEU A 278 2.62 26.91 4.05
C LEU A 278 3.15 25.84 3.11
N ASN A 279 2.74 25.93 1.85
CA ASN A 279 3.11 25.04 0.75
C ASN A 279 2.67 23.57 0.90
N GLU A 280 1.86 23.21 1.89
CA GLU A 280 1.43 21.82 2.10
C GLU A 280 0.63 21.28 0.90
N LYS A 281 -0.27 22.09 0.34
CA LYS A 281 -1.14 21.68 -0.78
C LYS A 281 -0.32 21.42 -2.03
N GLU A 282 0.60 22.31 -2.32
CA GLU A 282 1.55 22.28 -3.42
C GLU A 282 2.44 21.04 -3.28
N TRP A 283 2.94 20.77 -2.08
CA TRP A 283 3.71 19.58 -1.79
C TRP A 283 2.94 18.27 -2.02
N VAL A 284 1.76 18.12 -1.41
CA VAL A 284 0.93 16.92 -1.58
C VAL A 284 0.58 16.70 -3.06
N ARG A 285 0.30 17.78 -3.79
CA ARG A 285 0.03 17.77 -5.22
C ARG A 285 1.24 17.34 -6.03
N THR A 286 2.44 17.81 -5.68
CA THR A 286 3.73 17.45 -6.30
C THR A 286 3.97 15.96 -6.20
N VAL A 287 3.94 15.40 -4.99
CA VAL A 287 4.09 13.95 -4.79
C VAL A 287 3.02 13.21 -5.58
N SER A 288 1.75 13.57 -5.39
CA SER A 288 0.62 12.79 -5.91
C SER A 288 0.50 12.78 -7.43
N LYS A 289 0.83 13.91 -8.09
CA LYS A 289 0.62 14.11 -9.53
C LYS A 289 1.90 14.05 -10.36
N LYS A 290 3.07 14.24 -9.74
CA LYS A 290 4.36 14.32 -10.44
C LYS A 290 5.27 13.18 -10.02
N TRP A 291 5.70 13.12 -8.76
CA TRP A 291 6.80 12.23 -8.37
C TRP A 291 6.39 10.77 -8.12
N LEU A 292 5.11 10.48 -7.86
CA LEU A 292 4.63 9.10 -7.84
C LEU A 292 4.51 8.46 -9.23
N THR A 293 4.53 9.25 -10.30
CA THR A 293 4.40 8.76 -11.68
C THR A 293 5.65 9.00 -12.51
N SER A 294 6.43 10.05 -12.24
CA SER A 294 7.75 10.27 -12.80
C SER A 294 8.79 9.51 -11.98
N HIS A 295 9.82 9.02 -12.65
CA HIS A 295 10.89 8.27 -12.03
C HIS A 295 12.16 8.66 -12.77
N SER A 296 13.10 9.31 -12.08
CA SER A 296 14.41 9.56 -12.62
C SER A 296 15.42 9.70 -11.48
N LEU A 297 16.41 8.82 -11.47
CA LEU A 297 17.43 8.75 -10.43
C LEU A 297 18.25 10.05 -10.37
N SER A 298 18.75 10.49 -11.51
CA SER A 298 19.52 11.73 -11.66
C SER A 298 18.73 12.97 -11.22
N TYR A 299 17.50 13.13 -11.68
CA TYR A 299 16.65 14.27 -11.30
C TYR A 299 16.25 14.24 -9.81
N PHE A 300 15.90 13.07 -9.27
CA PHE A 300 15.57 12.94 -7.86
C PHE A 300 16.78 13.18 -6.96
N ASN A 301 17.97 12.70 -7.33
CA ASN A 301 19.20 12.99 -6.60
C ASN A 301 19.53 14.49 -6.60
N PHE A 302 19.31 15.19 -7.71
CA PHE A 302 19.45 16.63 -7.79
C PHE A 302 18.52 17.36 -6.80
N ILE A 303 17.23 16.98 -6.76
CA ILE A 303 16.28 17.58 -5.82
C ILE A 303 16.64 17.23 -4.36
N VAL A 304 17.08 16.00 -4.08
CA VAL A 304 17.55 15.61 -2.73
C VAL A 304 18.73 16.48 -2.29
N ALA A 305 19.70 16.75 -3.17
CA ALA A 305 20.83 17.62 -2.87
C ALA A 305 20.38 19.05 -2.56
N LEU A 306 19.44 19.61 -3.34
CA LEU A 306 18.84 20.91 -3.08
C LEU A 306 18.08 20.94 -1.75
N ALA A 307 17.23 19.96 -1.48
CA ALA A 307 16.44 19.87 -0.26
C ALA A 307 17.33 19.75 0.99
N LYS A 308 18.43 18.99 0.91
CA LYS A 308 19.45 18.90 1.98
C LYS A 308 20.13 20.25 2.24
N ASN A 309 20.20 21.13 1.24
CA ASN A 309 20.66 22.52 1.36
C ASN A 309 19.52 23.54 1.53
N GLN A 310 18.33 23.12 1.97
CA GLN A 310 17.16 23.98 2.17
C GLN A 310 16.75 24.77 0.92
N PHE A 311 16.90 24.17 -0.26
CA PHE A 311 16.62 24.77 -1.57
C PHE A 311 17.39 26.05 -1.88
N LYS A 312 18.50 26.32 -1.18
CA LYS A 312 19.43 27.38 -1.56
C LYS A 312 20.19 26.98 -2.81
N ILE A 313 20.07 27.79 -3.85
CA ILE A 313 20.74 27.55 -5.13
C ILE A 313 22.23 27.87 -5.00
N PRO A 314 23.14 26.98 -5.44
CA PRO A 314 24.58 27.27 -5.47
C PRO A 314 24.93 28.43 -6.43
N ASP A 315 25.96 29.19 -6.11
CA ASP A 315 26.43 30.32 -6.94
C ASP A 315 26.85 29.92 -8.36
N LYS A 316 27.30 28.66 -8.53
CA LYS A 316 27.65 28.07 -9.82
C LYS A 316 26.70 26.93 -10.11
N ILE A 317 25.89 27.09 -11.14
CA ILE A 317 24.94 26.11 -11.61
C ILE A 317 25.12 25.92 -13.12
N SER A 318 25.13 24.67 -13.57
CA SER A 318 25.23 24.35 -14.98
C SER A 318 23.91 24.65 -15.71
N GLU A 319 23.96 24.77 -17.03
CA GLU A 319 22.75 24.98 -17.84
C GLU A 319 21.75 23.82 -17.71
N VAL A 320 22.25 22.58 -17.55
CA VAL A 320 21.42 21.39 -17.31
C VAL A 320 20.71 21.47 -15.96
N GLU A 321 21.43 21.87 -14.90
CA GLU A 321 20.83 22.05 -13.57
C GLU A 321 19.83 23.22 -13.54
N MET A 322 20.07 24.29 -14.30
CA MET A 322 19.09 25.36 -14.49
C MET A 322 17.79 24.83 -15.09
N LEU A 323 17.86 23.96 -16.10
CA LEU A 323 16.67 23.30 -16.65
C LEU A 323 15.99 22.38 -15.63
N MET A 324 16.75 21.67 -14.79
CA MET A 324 16.18 20.88 -13.68
C MET A 324 15.50 21.75 -12.63
N LEU A 325 15.98 22.96 -12.35
CA LEU A 325 15.28 23.91 -11.49
C LEU A 325 13.94 24.35 -12.11
N VAL A 326 13.89 24.59 -13.42
CA VAL A 326 12.63 24.90 -14.10
C VAL A 326 11.68 23.69 -14.04
N MET A 327 12.17 22.46 -14.20
CA MET A 327 11.36 21.26 -13.98
C MET A 327 10.77 21.23 -12.56
N LEU A 328 11.58 21.50 -11.53
CA LEU A 328 11.16 21.51 -10.14
C LEU A 328 10.14 22.60 -9.84
N HIS A 329 10.32 23.80 -10.42
CA HIS A 329 9.35 24.89 -10.36
C HIS A 329 7.98 24.43 -10.88
N TYR A 330 7.92 23.82 -12.06
CA TYR A 330 6.67 23.34 -12.64
C TYR A 330 6.09 22.11 -11.92
N ASP A 331 6.92 21.29 -11.30
CA ASP A 331 6.46 20.19 -10.45
C ASP A 331 5.67 20.73 -9.25
N PHE A 332 6.19 21.78 -8.61
CA PHE A 332 5.63 22.36 -7.39
C PHE A 332 4.48 23.34 -7.63
N TRP A 333 4.71 24.34 -8.49
CA TRP A 333 3.79 25.47 -8.70
C TRP A 333 2.75 25.20 -9.79
N GLN A 334 3.08 24.38 -10.78
CA GLN A 334 2.26 23.99 -11.96
C GLN A 334 2.02 25.07 -13.03
N ASP A 335 2.31 26.33 -12.73
CA ASP A 335 2.28 27.44 -13.66
C ASP A 335 3.50 28.34 -13.40
N SER A 336 3.53 29.52 -14.02
CA SER A 336 4.62 30.50 -13.88
C SER A 336 4.81 31.02 -12.44
N GLY A 337 3.89 30.76 -11.52
CA GLY A 337 4.04 31.02 -10.08
C GLY A 337 4.09 32.48 -9.64
N GLY A 338 4.17 33.44 -10.57
CA GLY A 338 4.19 34.88 -10.27
C GLY A 338 5.45 35.37 -9.56
N PHE A 339 6.52 34.57 -9.56
CA PHE A 339 7.80 34.92 -8.94
C PHE A 339 8.62 35.88 -9.83
N GLY A 340 9.42 36.75 -9.21
CA GLY A 340 10.30 37.67 -9.92
C GLY A 340 11.57 36.99 -10.47
N SER A 341 11.93 35.82 -9.94
CA SER A 341 13.06 35.02 -10.41
C SER A 341 12.88 33.52 -10.12
N LEU A 342 13.66 32.69 -10.82
CA LEU A 342 13.69 31.25 -10.56
C LEU A 342 14.24 30.96 -9.16
N THR A 343 15.24 31.73 -8.72
CA THR A 343 15.80 31.62 -7.37
C THR A 343 14.77 31.80 -6.29
N GLU A 344 14.00 32.89 -6.36
CA GLU A 344 12.91 33.17 -5.42
C GLU A 344 11.90 32.01 -5.38
N SER A 345 11.56 31.46 -6.55
CA SER A 345 10.60 30.35 -6.64
C SER A 345 11.09 29.05 -6.00
N ILE A 346 12.38 28.73 -6.15
CA ILE A 346 12.96 27.50 -5.60
C ILE A 346 13.19 27.66 -4.10
N GLU A 347 13.72 28.80 -3.65
CA GLU A 347 13.89 29.09 -2.23
C GLU A 347 12.55 29.13 -1.50
N ALA A 348 11.47 29.57 -2.16
CA ALA A 348 10.12 29.53 -1.60
C ALA A 348 9.64 28.11 -1.24
N ILE A 349 10.13 27.08 -1.92
CA ILE A 349 9.85 25.67 -1.57
C ILE A 349 10.46 25.33 -0.21
N GLY A 350 11.67 25.84 0.07
CA GLY A 350 12.46 25.56 1.26
C GLY A 350 12.04 26.30 2.53
N ILE A 351 11.11 27.27 2.45
CA ILE A 351 10.63 28.04 3.61
C ILE A 351 10.10 27.10 4.71
N ASN A 352 9.37 26.05 4.31
CA ASN A 352 8.87 25.06 5.24
C ASN A 352 9.92 23.96 5.48
N SER A 353 10.75 24.15 6.51
CA SER A 353 11.82 23.20 6.86
C SER A 353 11.30 21.79 7.22
N THR A 354 10.07 21.70 7.76
CA THR A 354 9.44 20.41 8.10
C THR A 354 9.08 19.63 6.84
N LEU A 355 8.46 20.28 5.85
CA LEU A 355 8.17 19.66 4.56
C LEU A 355 9.44 19.41 3.73
N THR A 356 10.48 20.24 3.88
CA THR A 356 11.78 20.00 3.24
C THR A 356 12.40 18.68 3.70
N LYS A 357 12.31 18.34 4.99
CA LYS A 357 12.74 17.02 5.49
C LYS A 357 11.88 15.89 4.94
N GLU A 358 10.57 16.11 4.80
CA GLU A 358 9.65 15.13 4.19
C GLU A 358 9.96 14.90 2.71
N ILE A 359 10.35 15.93 1.96
CA ILE A 359 10.77 15.83 0.56
C ILE A 359 11.94 14.85 0.42
N VAL A 360 12.95 14.95 1.28
CA VAL A 360 14.07 14.02 1.30
C VAL A 360 13.60 12.59 1.58
N GLU A 361 12.78 12.38 2.62
CA GLU A 361 12.24 11.05 2.94
C GLU A 361 11.47 10.42 1.76
N VAL A 362 10.61 11.20 1.08
CA VAL A 362 9.85 10.71 -0.07
C VAL A 362 10.76 10.36 -1.24
N LEU A 363 11.68 11.24 -1.59
CA LEU A 363 12.55 11.03 -2.74
C LEU A 363 13.49 9.85 -2.53
N GLU A 364 14.03 9.67 -1.32
CA GLU A 364 14.85 8.50 -0.99
C GLU A 364 14.04 7.19 -1.14
N ILE A 365 12.78 7.15 -0.69
CA ILE A 365 11.88 5.99 -0.90
C ILE A 365 11.59 5.76 -2.39
N LEU A 366 11.44 6.82 -3.19
CA LEU A 366 11.18 6.70 -4.63
C LEU A 366 12.43 6.25 -5.39
N ILE A 367 13.61 6.73 -5.00
CA ILE A 367 14.91 6.33 -5.54
C ILE A 367 15.14 4.83 -5.27
N ASP A 368 14.89 4.35 -4.05
CA ASP A 368 15.03 2.94 -3.67
C ASP A 368 14.15 1.99 -4.52
N LYS A 369 13.13 2.51 -5.20
CA LYS A 369 12.22 1.75 -6.07
C LYS A 369 12.61 1.77 -7.55
N ILE A 370 13.63 2.52 -7.94
CA ILE A 370 14.10 2.56 -9.33
C ILE A 370 14.94 1.30 -9.57
N ASP A 371 14.45 0.42 -10.43
CA ASP A 371 15.04 -0.89 -10.75
C ASP A 371 15.59 -0.97 -12.19
N TYR A 372 15.71 0.17 -12.88
CA TYR A 372 16.23 0.27 -14.24
C TYR A 372 17.41 1.24 -14.34
N LEU A 373 18.19 1.08 -15.40
CA LEU A 373 19.32 1.94 -15.70
C LEU A 373 18.90 3.18 -16.49
N GLU A 374 19.42 4.33 -16.09
CA GLU A 374 19.33 5.59 -16.83
C GLU A 374 20.50 5.69 -17.82
N TYR A 375 20.25 6.21 -19.02
CA TYR A 375 21.30 6.45 -20.01
C TYR A 375 21.34 7.92 -20.43
N ASP A 376 22.55 8.44 -20.56
CA ASP A 376 22.81 9.72 -21.22
C ASP A 376 22.49 9.65 -22.71
N ILE A 377 22.09 10.80 -23.26
CA ILE A 377 21.85 10.99 -24.69
C ILE A 377 22.68 12.16 -25.19
N GLN A 378 23.35 11.98 -26.31
CA GLN A 378 24.16 13.02 -26.92
C GLN A 378 23.29 13.90 -27.83
N LEU A 379 23.16 15.18 -27.51
CA LEU A 379 22.43 16.18 -28.29
C LEU A 379 23.28 17.43 -28.44
N ASP A 380 23.02 18.24 -29.46
CA ASP A 380 23.77 19.47 -29.76
C ASP A 380 23.42 20.64 -28.83
N TYR A 381 22.60 20.38 -27.82
CA TYR A 381 22.12 21.35 -26.84
C TYR A 381 21.92 20.64 -25.48
N PRO A 382 21.97 21.39 -24.37
CA PRO A 382 21.77 20.81 -23.05
C PRO A 382 20.32 20.44 -22.79
N GLN A 383 20.11 19.28 -22.18
CA GLN A 383 18.83 18.85 -21.64
C GLN A 383 19.06 17.82 -20.51
N PRO A 384 18.25 17.81 -19.45
CA PRO A 384 18.47 16.97 -18.27
C PRO A 384 17.90 15.54 -18.33
N LEU A 385 17.08 15.18 -19.32
CA LEU A 385 16.38 13.91 -19.32
C LEU A 385 17.31 12.74 -19.66
N LYS A 386 17.10 11.62 -18.98
CA LYS A 386 17.78 10.35 -19.22
C LYS A 386 16.88 9.38 -19.96
N VAL A 387 17.47 8.63 -20.89
CA VAL A 387 16.78 7.57 -21.62
C VAL A 387 16.42 6.45 -20.65
N HIS A 388 15.22 5.89 -20.83
CA HIS A 388 14.48 4.92 -20.01
C HIS A 388 13.79 5.47 -18.76
N SER A 389 14.05 6.71 -18.38
CA SER A 389 13.40 7.35 -17.25
C SER A 389 11.99 7.85 -17.61
N ARG A 390 11.17 8.06 -16.58
CA ARG A 390 9.78 8.52 -16.72
C ARG A 390 9.63 9.98 -16.35
N TYR A 391 9.01 10.76 -17.23
CA TYR A 391 8.79 12.19 -17.05
C TYR A 391 7.36 12.58 -17.35
N THR A 392 6.82 13.51 -16.58
CA THR A 392 5.55 14.17 -16.92
C THR A 392 5.73 15.09 -18.12
N ARG A 393 4.65 15.41 -18.82
CA ARG A 393 4.73 16.35 -19.96
C ARG A 393 5.32 17.71 -19.57
N ASP A 394 4.95 18.26 -18.41
CA ASP A 394 5.49 19.55 -17.95
C ASP A 394 7.01 19.47 -17.71
N GLN A 395 7.51 18.36 -17.15
CA GLN A 395 8.95 18.13 -16.96
C GLN A 395 9.67 18.05 -18.31
N ILE A 396 9.09 17.36 -19.29
CA ILE A 396 9.66 17.28 -20.66
C ILE A 396 9.71 18.67 -21.29
N LEU A 397 8.61 19.43 -21.25
CA LEU A 397 8.57 20.78 -21.83
C LEU A 397 9.57 21.73 -21.13
N ALA A 398 9.75 21.61 -19.82
CA ALA A 398 10.76 22.39 -19.09
C ALA A 398 12.19 21.99 -19.50
N ALA A 399 12.46 20.68 -19.62
CA ALA A 399 13.75 20.14 -20.00
C ALA A 399 14.23 20.58 -21.40
N PHE A 400 13.30 20.87 -22.32
CA PHE A 400 13.62 21.39 -23.66
C PHE A 400 13.47 22.92 -23.79
N GLY A 401 13.19 23.63 -22.70
CA GLY A 401 13.11 25.10 -22.64
C GLY A 401 11.81 25.72 -23.20
N GLU A 402 10.77 24.90 -23.39
CA GLU A 402 9.44 25.30 -23.86
C GLU A 402 8.59 25.84 -22.72
N ASN A 403 8.72 25.26 -21.54
CA ASN A 403 8.24 25.85 -20.29
C ASN A 403 9.36 26.67 -19.67
N ARG A 404 9.09 27.95 -19.37
CA ARG A 404 9.99 28.90 -18.71
C ARG A 404 9.27 29.55 -17.53
N LEU A 405 9.99 30.29 -16.68
CA LEU A 405 9.36 30.98 -15.55
C LEU A 405 8.26 31.94 -16.02
N GLU A 406 8.50 32.68 -17.10
CA GLU A 406 7.60 33.73 -17.60
C GLU A 406 6.48 33.17 -18.48
N ARG A 407 6.62 31.92 -18.96
CA ARG A 407 5.73 31.36 -19.98
C ARG A 407 5.59 29.85 -19.85
N LYS A 408 4.34 29.41 -19.68
CA LYS A 408 3.95 28.02 -19.85
C LYS A 408 3.57 27.74 -21.30
N SER A 409 4.07 26.63 -21.86
CA SER A 409 3.70 26.18 -23.19
C SER A 409 2.23 25.77 -23.26
N SER A 410 1.53 26.16 -24.32
CA SER A 410 0.15 25.74 -24.61
C SER A 410 0.08 24.42 -25.37
N SER A 411 1.21 23.79 -25.69
CA SER A 411 1.26 22.58 -26.53
C SER A 411 0.55 21.39 -25.87
N ARG A 412 -0.57 20.98 -26.46
CA ARG A 412 -1.33 19.77 -26.09
C ARG A 412 -1.29 18.68 -27.16
N GLU A 413 -0.62 18.91 -28.27
CA GLU A 413 -0.57 17.98 -29.40
C GLU A 413 0.36 16.79 -29.13
N GLY A 414 0.11 15.68 -29.84
CA GLY A 414 0.95 14.47 -29.78
C GLY A 414 2.35 14.65 -30.38
N VAL A 415 2.65 15.80 -30.99
CA VAL A 415 3.96 16.15 -31.54
C VAL A 415 4.30 17.59 -31.16
N LEU A 416 5.57 17.85 -30.88
CA LEU A 416 6.08 19.20 -30.63
C LEU A 416 7.37 19.43 -31.41
N ASN A 417 7.34 20.37 -32.36
CA ASN A 417 8.53 20.81 -33.09
C ASN A 417 9.18 22.00 -32.35
N ILE A 418 10.49 21.93 -32.14
CA ILE A 418 11.31 22.92 -31.45
C ILE A 418 12.33 23.48 -32.48
N PRO A 419 11.98 24.57 -33.19
CA PRO A 419 12.73 25.01 -34.36
C PRO A 419 14.18 25.44 -34.05
N ASP A 420 14.41 26.10 -32.91
CA ASP A 420 15.73 26.57 -32.48
C ASP A 420 16.71 25.42 -32.22
N LYS A 421 16.20 24.22 -31.93
CA LYS A 421 16.98 23.00 -31.66
C LYS A 421 16.95 22.00 -32.81
N ASN A 422 16.29 22.33 -33.92
CA ASN A 422 15.99 21.41 -35.02
C ASN A 422 15.52 20.03 -34.52
N THR A 423 14.64 20.02 -33.52
CA THR A 423 14.23 18.80 -32.80
C THR A 423 12.72 18.68 -32.75
N GLU A 424 12.21 17.46 -32.91
CA GLU A 424 10.79 17.15 -32.77
C GLU A 424 10.56 16.05 -31.74
N LEU A 425 9.65 16.32 -30.80
CA LEU A 425 9.27 15.39 -29.74
C LEU A 425 7.97 14.68 -30.13
N LEU A 426 8.00 13.35 -30.12
CA LEU A 426 6.84 12.50 -30.37
C LEU A 426 6.29 11.99 -29.04
N PHE A 427 5.03 12.29 -28.74
CA PHE A 427 4.33 11.81 -27.54
C PHE A 427 3.31 10.75 -27.93
N VAL A 428 3.63 9.50 -27.60
CA VAL A 428 2.84 8.33 -28.00
C VAL A 428 2.14 7.70 -26.81
N THR A 429 0.89 7.32 -27.00
CA THR A 429 0.07 6.58 -26.03
C THR A 429 -0.35 5.27 -26.69
N LEU A 430 0.04 4.13 -26.13
CA LEU A 430 -0.17 2.81 -26.75
C LEU A 430 -1.65 2.38 -26.66
N GLU A 431 -2.26 2.52 -25.49
CA GLU A 431 -3.69 2.28 -25.25
C GLU A 431 -4.46 3.58 -25.39
N LYS A 432 -5.20 3.71 -26.50
CA LYS A 432 -6.22 4.74 -26.65
C LYS A 432 -7.52 4.14 -26.10
N THR A 433 -7.85 4.44 -24.84
CA THR A 433 -9.08 3.97 -24.17
C THR A 433 -10.32 4.14 -25.07
N GLU A 434 -11.01 3.03 -25.32
CA GLU A 434 -12.23 2.88 -26.10
C GLU A 434 -13.38 3.72 -25.51
N GLU A 435 -13.86 4.70 -26.27
CA GLU A 435 -15.29 5.09 -26.19
C GLU A 435 -15.96 5.16 -27.57
N LYS A 436 -15.22 4.98 -28.67
CA LYS A 436 -15.72 4.77 -30.03
C LYS A 436 -14.62 4.04 -30.79
N PHE A 437 -14.91 2.93 -31.48
CA PHE A 437 -14.26 2.37 -32.70
C PHE A 437 -14.23 0.82 -32.73
N SER A 438 -14.34 0.29 -33.95
CA SER A 438 -14.58 -1.11 -34.34
C SER A 438 -13.38 -2.05 -34.10
N PRO A 439 -13.57 -3.37 -33.88
CA PRO A 439 -12.52 -4.34 -33.54
C PRO A 439 -11.41 -4.59 -34.57
N THR A 440 -11.46 -3.94 -35.73
CA THR A 440 -10.57 -4.19 -36.87
C THR A 440 -9.48 -3.12 -37.03
N THR A 441 -9.37 -2.16 -36.12
CA THR A 441 -8.52 -0.96 -36.29
C THR A 441 -7.65 -0.63 -35.05
N MET A 442 -7.33 -1.63 -34.22
CA MET A 442 -7.07 -1.40 -32.79
C MET A 442 -5.71 -0.81 -32.36
N TYR A 443 -4.67 -0.72 -33.20
CA TYR A 443 -3.38 -0.13 -32.75
C TYR A 443 -2.72 0.71 -33.83
N GLU A 444 -2.85 2.04 -33.75
CA GLU A 444 -2.17 2.96 -34.67
C GLU A 444 -0.69 3.16 -34.32
N ASP A 445 -0.30 2.91 -33.07
CA ASP A 445 1.06 3.08 -32.56
C ASP A 445 1.44 1.88 -31.68
N TYR A 446 2.51 1.15 -32.00
CA TYR A 446 2.91 -0.05 -31.27
C TYR A 446 4.39 -0.37 -31.44
N ALA A 447 4.98 -1.09 -30.48
CA ALA A 447 6.33 -1.59 -30.65
C ALA A 447 6.32 -2.89 -31.49
N ILE A 448 7.09 -2.91 -32.57
CA ILE A 448 7.21 -4.05 -33.49
C ILE A 448 8.18 -5.09 -32.91
N SER A 449 9.27 -4.61 -32.33
CA SER A 449 10.28 -5.40 -31.62
C SER A 449 10.96 -4.51 -30.57
N GLU A 450 11.94 -5.04 -29.85
CA GLU A 450 12.68 -4.26 -28.83
C GLU A 450 13.35 -3.00 -29.41
N ASN A 451 13.63 -2.96 -30.72
CA ASN A 451 14.32 -1.83 -31.36
C ASN A 451 13.57 -1.18 -32.53
N LEU A 452 12.35 -1.65 -32.85
CA LEU A 452 11.52 -1.10 -33.92
C LEU A 452 10.17 -0.67 -33.36
N PHE A 453 9.74 0.53 -33.72
CA PHE A 453 8.49 1.12 -33.25
C PHE A 453 7.67 1.65 -34.42
N HIS A 454 6.41 1.24 -34.47
CA HIS A 454 5.43 1.76 -35.41
C HIS A 454 4.75 2.98 -34.82
N TRP A 455 4.70 4.06 -35.59
CA TRP A 455 4.04 5.30 -35.22
C TRP A 455 3.22 5.85 -36.39
N GLN A 456 2.03 6.36 -36.12
CA GLN A 456 1.18 7.01 -37.10
C GLN A 456 1.13 8.52 -36.89
N THR A 457 1.37 9.24 -37.98
CA THR A 457 1.33 10.72 -38.02
C THR A 457 -0.09 11.27 -37.80
N GLN A 458 -0.22 12.58 -37.51
CA GLN A 458 -1.52 13.23 -37.56
C GLN A 458 -2.10 13.23 -38.99
N ASN A 459 -3.44 13.20 -39.11
CA ASN A 459 -4.21 13.07 -40.36
C ASN A 459 -3.83 14.00 -41.53
N SER A 460 -3.07 15.07 -41.28
CA SER A 460 -2.65 16.04 -42.30
C SER A 460 -1.24 15.83 -42.86
N ALA A 461 -0.40 14.99 -42.24
CA ALA A 461 0.99 14.80 -42.65
C ALA A 461 1.09 13.84 -43.84
N THR A 462 1.80 14.25 -44.90
CA THR A 462 1.99 13.51 -46.16
C THR A 462 3.47 13.32 -46.50
N PRO A 463 3.87 12.20 -47.12
CA PRO A 463 5.28 11.93 -47.44
C PRO A 463 5.89 12.94 -48.42
N GLU A 464 5.09 13.58 -49.28
CA GLU A 464 5.59 14.45 -50.34
C GLU A 464 5.87 15.90 -49.87
N ARG A 465 5.34 16.33 -48.72
CA ARG A 465 5.48 17.73 -48.24
C ARG A 465 5.23 17.92 -46.75
N GLY A 466 5.75 19.02 -46.22
CA GLY A 466 5.50 19.45 -44.84
C GLY A 466 6.10 18.49 -43.81
N ARG A 467 5.35 18.20 -42.73
CA ARG A 467 5.83 17.34 -41.63
C ARG A 467 6.16 15.91 -42.07
N GLY A 468 5.35 15.31 -42.94
CA GLY A 468 5.58 13.93 -43.40
C GLY A 468 6.91 13.79 -44.13
N LEU A 469 7.21 14.69 -45.07
CA LEU A 469 8.52 14.75 -45.73
C LEU A 469 9.65 14.99 -44.73
N SER A 470 9.47 15.91 -43.77
CA SER A 470 10.46 16.20 -42.73
C SER A 470 10.81 14.99 -41.86
N TYR A 471 9.89 14.05 -41.63
CA TYR A 471 10.21 12.79 -40.95
C TYR A 471 11.07 11.86 -41.81
N ILE A 472 10.81 11.80 -43.12
CA ILE A 472 11.55 10.94 -44.06
C ILE A 472 12.97 11.47 -44.26
N THR A 473 13.13 12.79 -44.41
CA THR A 473 14.41 13.43 -44.68
C THR A 473 15.17 13.84 -43.42
N HIS A 474 14.67 13.48 -42.22
CA HIS A 474 15.17 14.02 -40.96
C HIS A 474 16.69 13.84 -40.78
N GLN A 475 17.26 12.70 -41.18
CA GLN A 475 18.70 12.46 -41.07
C GLN A 475 19.51 13.34 -42.03
N LYS A 476 18.99 13.59 -43.23
CA LYS A 476 19.61 14.47 -44.23
C LYS A 476 19.57 15.93 -43.78
N ASP A 477 18.48 16.32 -43.14
CA ASP A 477 18.26 17.69 -42.67
C ASP A 477 18.79 17.91 -41.23
N HIS A 478 19.54 16.94 -40.69
CA HIS A 478 20.06 16.94 -39.32
C HIS A 478 18.99 17.22 -38.24
N LYS A 479 17.75 16.82 -38.51
CA LYS A 479 16.62 16.97 -37.58
C LYS A 479 16.59 15.79 -36.62
N THR A 480 16.60 16.09 -35.33
CA THR A 480 16.52 15.09 -34.26
C THR A 480 15.08 14.75 -33.95
N ILE A 481 14.73 13.47 -33.91
CA ILE A 481 13.41 12.98 -33.52
C ILE A 481 13.54 12.22 -32.20
N LEU A 482 12.79 12.63 -31.18
CA LEU A 482 12.83 12.05 -29.84
C LEU A 482 11.49 11.41 -29.49
N LEU A 483 11.53 10.18 -28.98
CA LEU A 483 10.33 9.39 -28.72
C LEU A 483 10.03 9.29 -27.22
N PHE A 484 8.80 9.67 -26.85
CA PHE A 484 8.25 9.58 -25.50
C PHE A 484 7.00 8.70 -25.53
N VAL A 485 7.02 7.59 -24.81
CA VAL A 485 5.94 6.59 -24.85
C VAL A 485 5.31 6.43 -23.48
N ARG A 486 3.99 6.33 -23.43
CA ARG A 486 3.27 5.85 -22.25
C ARG A 486 2.30 4.76 -22.64
N GLU A 487 2.03 3.87 -21.70
CA GLU A 487 1.13 2.74 -21.89
C GLU A 487 -0.29 3.22 -22.14
N LYS A 488 -0.80 4.14 -21.32
CA LYS A 488 -2.17 4.66 -21.42
C LYS A 488 -2.27 6.08 -20.91
N ASN A 489 -3.40 6.73 -21.17
CA ASN A 489 -3.64 8.09 -20.71
C ASN A 489 -3.67 8.22 -19.19
N LYS A 490 -4.37 7.27 -18.54
CA LYS A 490 -4.61 7.27 -17.10
C LYS A 490 -4.32 5.90 -16.50
N ASP A 491 -3.75 5.89 -15.30
CA ASP A 491 -3.61 4.67 -14.51
C ASP A 491 -4.97 4.17 -13.99
N SER A 492 -4.96 3.02 -13.30
CA SER A 492 -6.18 2.44 -12.68
C SER A 492 -6.79 3.33 -11.59
N SER A 493 -6.06 4.34 -11.11
CA SER A 493 -6.55 5.31 -10.13
C SER A 493 -7.14 6.57 -10.79
N GLY A 494 -7.08 6.67 -12.12
CA GLY A 494 -7.55 7.81 -12.90
C GLY A 494 -6.52 8.95 -13.04
N LYS A 495 -5.26 8.76 -12.60
CA LYS A 495 -4.19 9.77 -12.72
C LYS A 495 -3.51 9.69 -14.07
N THR A 496 -3.11 10.84 -14.61
CA THR A 496 -2.37 10.90 -15.86
C THR A 496 -1.01 10.23 -15.75
N MET A 497 -0.71 9.29 -16.66
CA MET A 497 0.59 8.63 -16.70
C MET A 497 1.66 9.53 -17.32
N SER A 498 2.88 9.38 -16.79
CA SER A 498 4.11 9.94 -17.33
C SER A 498 4.57 9.17 -18.57
N TYR A 499 5.48 9.76 -19.34
CA TYR A 499 6.10 9.14 -20.50
C TYR A 499 7.47 8.58 -20.15
N VAL A 500 7.74 7.37 -20.61
CA VAL A 500 9.09 6.80 -20.72
C VAL A 500 9.81 7.49 -21.88
N PHE A 501 11.00 8.01 -21.64
CA PHE A 501 11.84 8.57 -22.69
C PHE A 501 12.63 7.46 -23.37
N LEU A 502 12.39 7.20 -24.66
CA LEU A 502 13.06 6.15 -25.44
C LEU A 502 14.26 6.66 -26.25
N GLY A 503 14.58 7.95 -26.15
CA GLY A 503 15.73 8.53 -26.83
C GLY A 503 15.47 8.85 -28.30
N LYS A 504 16.55 8.83 -29.10
CA LYS A 504 16.51 9.12 -30.53
C LYS A 504 15.89 7.98 -31.32
N VAL A 505 15.19 8.36 -32.39
CA VAL A 505 14.70 7.43 -33.39
C VAL A 505 15.18 7.80 -34.80
N PHE A 506 15.34 6.77 -35.62
CA PHE A 506 15.82 6.87 -36.99
C PHE A 506 14.78 6.30 -37.94
N PHE A 507 14.49 7.02 -39.01
CA PHE A 507 13.51 6.61 -40.00
C PHE A 507 13.95 5.32 -40.70
N GLN A 508 13.07 4.32 -40.78
CA GLN A 508 13.35 3.05 -41.45
C GLN A 508 12.50 2.87 -42.72
N SER A 509 11.19 3.03 -42.59
CA SER A 509 10.24 2.87 -43.69
C SER A 509 8.92 3.58 -43.38
N PHE A 510 8.10 3.78 -44.40
CA PHE A 510 6.75 4.29 -44.25
C PHE A 510 5.78 3.63 -45.23
N TYR A 511 4.50 3.72 -44.92
CA TYR A 511 3.41 3.43 -45.85
C TYR A 511 2.20 4.32 -45.52
N GLY A 512 1.25 4.42 -46.46
CA GLY A 512 0.14 5.36 -46.33
C GLY A 512 0.56 6.81 -46.61
N SER A 513 -0.41 7.73 -46.53
CA SER A 513 -0.18 9.14 -46.89
C SER A 513 -0.99 10.13 -46.04
N LYS A 514 -2.23 9.82 -45.62
CA LYS A 514 -3.04 10.66 -44.72
C LYS A 514 -3.97 9.80 -43.83
N PRO A 515 -3.53 9.39 -42.63
CA PRO A 515 -2.20 9.58 -42.06
C PRO A 515 -1.14 8.67 -42.70
N MET A 516 0.13 9.05 -42.57
CA MET A 516 1.29 8.23 -42.87
C MET A 516 1.69 7.40 -41.64
N SER A 517 1.99 6.13 -41.85
CA SER A 517 2.55 5.21 -40.84
C SER A 517 4.04 5.07 -41.06
N ILE A 518 4.83 5.23 -39.99
CA ILE A 518 6.29 5.21 -40.00
C ILE A 518 6.78 4.09 -39.09
N THR A 519 7.78 3.37 -39.58
CA THR A 519 8.60 2.50 -38.74
C THR A 519 9.87 3.25 -38.35
N TRP A 520 10.02 3.46 -37.05
CA TRP A 520 11.19 4.05 -36.41
C TRP A 520 12.10 2.96 -35.87
N LYS A 521 13.41 3.08 -36.09
CA LYS A 521 14.44 2.32 -35.39
C LYS A 521 14.94 3.12 -34.20
N LEU A 522 14.91 2.55 -33.01
CA LEU A 522 15.41 3.20 -31.81
C LEU A 522 16.95 3.15 -31.77
N GLU A 523 17.56 4.20 -31.22
CA GLU A 523 18.99 4.21 -30.90
C GLU A 523 19.35 3.20 -29.80
N ARG A 524 18.42 2.96 -28.87
CA ARG A 524 18.55 2.03 -27.76
C ARG A 524 17.25 1.24 -27.59
N ASP A 525 17.39 -0.05 -27.28
CA ASP A 525 16.26 -0.96 -27.13
C ASP A 525 15.30 -0.52 -26.01
N ILE A 526 14.01 -0.81 -26.20
CA ILE A 526 12.94 -0.54 -25.24
C ILE A 526 13.29 -1.20 -23.89
N PRO A 527 13.18 -0.49 -22.76
CA PRO A 527 13.52 -1.06 -21.46
C PRO A 527 12.57 -2.21 -21.10
N ALA A 528 13.12 -3.23 -20.43
CA ALA A 528 12.41 -4.47 -20.11
C ALA A 528 11.07 -4.26 -19.38
N PHE A 529 10.99 -3.28 -18.47
CA PHE A 529 9.75 -2.98 -17.76
C PHE A 529 8.63 -2.52 -18.71
N LEU A 530 8.96 -1.70 -19.71
CA LEU A 530 7.98 -1.20 -20.68
C LEU A 530 7.65 -2.31 -21.68
N TRP A 531 8.65 -3.05 -22.16
CA TRP A 531 8.44 -4.18 -23.07
C TRP A 531 7.50 -5.23 -22.50
N LYS A 532 7.66 -5.55 -21.20
CA LYS A 532 6.77 -6.48 -20.49
C LYS A 532 5.32 -6.00 -20.44
N GLU A 533 5.09 -4.70 -20.23
CA GLU A 533 3.74 -4.13 -20.24
C GLU A 533 3.16 -4.13 -21.67
N ILE A 534 3.95 -3.78 -22.68
CA ILE A 534 3.55 -3.85 -24.10
C ILE A 534 3.15 -5.28 -24.48
N ALA A 535 3.95 -6.28 -24.11
CA ALA A 535 3.67 -7.68 -24.41
C ALA A 535 2.37 -8.17 -23.75
N LYS A 536 2.07 -7.74 -22.52
CA LYS A 536 0.79 -8.05 -21.86
C LYS A 536 -0.41 -7.46 -22.63
N MET A 537 -0.27 -6.24 -23.13
CA MET A 537 -1.33 -5.55 -23.90
C MET A 537 -1.59 -6.18 -25.27
N ALA A 538 -0.64 -6.95 -25.81
CA ALA A 538 -0.79 -7.65 -27.09
C ALA A 538 -1.46 -9.04 -26.96
N VAL A 539 -1.52 -9.59 -25.74
CA VAL A 539 -2.05 -10.94 -25.46
C VAL A 539 -3.46 -10.90 -24.85
N GLY A 540 -3.87 -9.77 -24.28
CA GLY A 540 -5.24 -9.51 -23.81
C GLY A 540 -6.06 -8.80 -24.86
#